data_AF-A0A2S2PZI7-F1
#
_entry.id   AF-A0A2S2PZI7-F1
#
_cell.length_a   1.000
_cell.length_b   1.000
_cell.length_c   1.000
_cell.angle_alpha   90.00
_cell.angle_beta   90.00
_cell.angle_gamma   90.00
#
_symmetry.space_group_name_H-M   'P 1'
#
loop_
_entity.id
_entity.type
_entity.pdbx_description
1 polymer ?
#
loop_
_entity_poly.entity_id
_entity_poly.type
_entity_poly.pdbx_seq_one_letter_code
_entity_poly.pdbx_strand_id
1 'polypeptide(L)'
;RRKLMDIDGHLLSLGVEAERQHQIISQWESRNNKLYCRRTSNQRRPNTKGSNGTANTAESLDNDQLNMHQAWSDLSYIEHEQERYVALRSKTVSELDSVRQQAVALENNLPKRLDSETERELLSLICRVHELEADKMALQGERLVESYELRRRGDLLHRMHRQQRITDDIITKQRQIIEGQNMPLPADLKDLYRSYQQEIHANSYNSDVITTPLTSAMHSIDKSFEKTTIDDRSDKNKYTVPPTVESRGHAITPESRLGTTSRYITNHS
;
A
#
# COMPACT_ATOMS: atom_id res chain seq x y z
N ARG A 1 -16.48 -4.83 15.95
CA ARG A 1 -15.14 -5.11 15.37
C ARG A 1 -15.05 -4.63 13.92
N ARG A 2 -15.80 -5.18 12.96
CA ARG A 2 -15.79 -4.71 11.55
C ARG A 2 -15.94 -3.19 11.38
N LYS A 3 -16.99 -2.60 11.98
CA LYS A 3 -17.21 -1.14 12.00
C LYS A 3 -15.99 -0.34 12.49
N LEU A 4 -15.25 -0.86 13.47
CA LEU A 4 -14.04 -0.20 13.99
C LEU A 4 -12.91 -0.23 12.96
N MET A 5 -12.72 -1.39 12.31
CA MET A 5 -11.75 -1.54 11.22
C MET A 5 -12.06 -0.62 10.04
N ASP A 6 -13.34 -0.46 9.67
CA ASP A 6 -13.76 0.44 8.59
C ASP A 6 -13.45 1.91 8.95
N ILE A 7 -13.70 2.30 10.21
CA ILE A 7 -13.35 3.64 10.73
C ILE A 7 -11.84 3.86 10.70
N ASP A 8 -11.05 2.89 11.17
CA ASP A 8 -9.60 2.97 11.14
C ASP A 8 -9.07 3.08 9.69
N GLY A 9 -9.69 2.37 8.74
CA GLY A 9 -9.39 2.50 7.30
C GLY A 9 -9.67 3.89 6.75
N HIS A 10 -10.79 4.51 7.13
CA HIS A 10 -11.09 5.89 6.74
C HIS A 10 -10.07 6.89 7.33
N LEU A 11 -9.69 6.71 8.60
CA LEU A 11 -8.66 7.56 9.24
C LEU A 11 -7.31 7.46 8.52
N LEU A 12 -6.87 6.25 8.16
CA LEU A 12 -5.65 6.05 7.37
C LEU A 12 -5.75 6.74 6.00
N SER A 13 -6.90 6.62 5.31
CA SER A 13 -7.11 7.28 4.02
C SER A 13 -7.07 8.81 4.12
N LEU A 14 -7.68 9.39 5.16
CA LEU A 14 -7.62 10.83 5.42
C LEU A 14 -6.18 11.29 5.68
N GLY A 15 -5.38 10.47 6.37
CA GLY A 15 -3.95 10.73 6.56
C GLY A 15 -3.17 10.82 5.25
N VAL A 16 -3.40 9.91 4.29
CA VAL A 16 -2.76 9.99 2.96
C VAL A 16 -3.17 11.26 2.22
N GLU A 17 -4.45 11.61 2.26
CA GLU A 17 -4.94 12.80 1.56
C GLU A 17 -4.37 14.09 2.19
N ALA A 18 -4.28 14.17 3.53
CA ALA A 18 -3.63 15.29 4.20
C ALA A 18 -2.17 15.47 3.75
N GLU A 19 -1.40 14.36 3.69
CA GLU A 19 -0.03 14.39 3.19
C GLU A 19 0.05 14.88 1.74
N ARG A 20 -0.89 14.48 0.88
CA ARG A 20 -1.00 14.95 -0.50
C ARG A 20 -1.25 16.46 -0.57
N GLN A 21 -2.18 16.98 0.22
CA GLN A 21 -2.49 18.41 0.24
C GLN A 21 -1.30 19.24 0.74
N HIS A 22 -0.59 18.77 1.78
CA HIS A 22 0.66 19.39 2.23
C HIS A 22 1.74 19.42 1.14
N GLN A 23 1.81 18.40 0.28
CA GLN A 23 2.74 18.41 -0.86
C GLN A 23 2.38 19.49 -1.89
N ILE A 24 1.09 19.71 -2.16
CA ILE A 24 0.64 20.76 -3.09
C ILE A 24 1.05 22.14 -2.55
N ILE A 25 0.81 22.39 -1.26
CA ILE A 25 1.20 23.64 -0.59
C ILE A 25 2.71 23.84 -0.65
N SER A 26 3.49 22.80 -0.30
CA SER A 26 4.96 22.86 -0.33
C SER A 26 5.51 23.14 -1.73
N GLN A 27 4.90 22.54 -2.77
CA GLN A 27 5.28 22.79 -4.16
C GLN A 27 4.99 24.23 -4.57
N TRP A 28 3.84 24.77 -4.18
CA TRP A 28 3.49 26.16 -4.42
C TRP A 28 4.48 27.11 -3.73
N GLU A 29 4.77 26.89 -2.44
CA GLU A 29 5.72 27.71 -1.67
C GLU A 29 7.12 27.71 -2.31
N SER A 30 7.58 26.54 -2.77
CA SER A 30 8.86 26.41 -3.45
C SER A 30 8.93 27.21 -4.75
N ARG A 31 7.84 27.28 -5.53
CA ARG A 31 7.78 28.02 -6.80
C ARG A 31 7.60 29.52 -6.57
N ASN A 32 6.87 29.90 -5.53
CA ASN A 32 6.64 31.29 -5.16
C ASN A 32 7.83 31.91 -4.41
N ASN A 33 8.83 31.12 -4.03
CA ASN A 33 10.06 31.63 -3.42
C ASN A 33 10.83 32.56 -4.39
N LYS A 34 10.91 33.83 -4.00
CA LYS A 34 11.36 34.97 -4.84
C LYS A 34 12.84 34.91 -5.24
N LEU A 35 13.65 34.04 -4.62
CA LEU A 35 15.09 33.96 -4.84
C LEU A 35 15.47 33.55 -6.27
N TYR A 36 14.65 32.75 -6.94
CA TYR A 36 14.92 32.25 -8.29
C TYR A 36 13.99 32.82 -9.37
N CYS A 37 12.76 33.22 -9.00
CA CYS A 37 11.79 33.78 -9.94
C CYS A 37 12.05 35.27 -10.30
N ARG A 38 12.79 36.04 -9.48
CA ARG A 38 13.04 37.47 -9.77
C ARG A 38 14.00 37.71 -10.95
N ARG A 39 14.89 36.76 -11.26
CA ARG A 39 15.92 36.94 -12.31
C ARG A 39 15.40 36.78 -13.74
N THR A 40 14.32 36.04 -13.96
CA THR A 40 13.77 35.82 -15.31
C THR A 40 12.91 36.98 -15.79
N SER A 41 12.28 37.73 -14.88
CA SER A 41 11.45 38.90 -15.20
C SER A 41 12.28 40.16 -15.52
N ASN A 42 13.39 40.39 -14.80
CA ASN A 42 14.18 41.62 -14.94
C ASN A 42 15.23 41.59 -16.08
N GLN A 43 15.29 40.53 -16.89
CA GLN A 43 16.15 40.42 -18.08
C GLN A 43 15.42 40.76 -19.39
N ARG A 44 14.26 41.45 -19.34
CA ARG A 44 13.69 42.05 -20.55
C ARG A 44 14.42 43.35 -20.88
N ARG A 45 15.34 43.29 -21.84
CA ARG A 45 15.90 44.46 -22.52
C ARG A 45 14.74 45.35 -23.04
N PRO A 46 14.81 46.69 -22.93
CA PRO A 46 13.68 47.57 -23.26
C PRO A 46 13.21 47.63 -24.72
N ASN A 47 13.67 46.75 -25.62
CA ASN A 47 13.50 46.96 -27.07
C ASN A 47 13.12 45.74 -27.93
N THR A 48 12.64 44.65 -27.34
CA THR A 48 12.07 43.54 -28.13
C THR A 48 10.55 43.69 -28.21
N LYS A 49 10.05 44.04 -29.40
CA LYS A 49 8.62 44.05 -29.73
C LYS A 49 7.97 42.71 -29.37
N GLY A 50 6.79 42.80 -28.75
CA GLY A 50 6.09 41.71 -28.09
C GLY A 50 5.91 40.46 -28.95
N SER A 51 6.47 39.35 -28.47
CA SER A 51 5.99 38.02 -28.80
C SER A 51 4.97 37.62 -27.74
N ASN A 52 3.80 37.16 -28.19
CA ASN A 52 2.58 36.81 -27.44
C ASN A 52 2.75 35.58 -26.51
N GLY A 53 3.80 35.54 -25.68
CA GLY A 53 4.09 34.44 -24.76
C GLY A 53 3.71 34.70 -23.29
N THR A 54 3.16 35.86 -22.96
CA THR A 54 2.91 36.26 -21.55
C THR A 54 1.58 35.77 -20.97
N ALA A 55 0.65 35.29 -21.81
CA ALA A 55 -0.65 34.78 -21.34
C ALA A 55 -0.50 33.46 -20.55
N ASN A 56 0.31 32.51 -21.06
CA ASN A 56 0.48 31.19 -20.45
C ASN A 56 1.15 31.24 -19.06
N THR A 57 2.02 32.22 -18.80
CA THR A 57 2.67 32.38 -17.48
C THR A 57 1.73 33.01 -16.45
N ALA A 58 0.87 33.94 -16.86
CA ALA A 58 -0.12 34.55 -15.98
C ALA A 58 -1.23 33.56 -15.60
N GLU A 59 -1.76 32.80 -16.57
CA GLU A 59 -2.74 31.73 -16.30
C GLU A 59 -2.16 30.61 -15.43
N SER A 60 -0.88 30.25 -15.60
CA SER A 60 -0.22 29.24 -14.76
C SER A 60 -0.06 29.68 -13.30
N LEU A 61 0.19 30.97 -13.04
CA LEU A 61 0.32 31.52 -11.69
C LEU A 61 -1.04 31.66 -10.98
N ASP A 62 -2.10 31.90 -11.74
CA ASP A 62 -3.48 31.98 -11.24
C ASP A 62 -4.01 30.58 -10.89
N ASN A 63 -3.79 29.60 -11.76
CA ASN A 63 -4.10 28.18 -11.48
C ASN A 63 -3.33 27.64 -10.26
N ASP A 64 -2.05 27.98 -10.11
CA ASP A 64 -1.25 27.55 -8.95
C ASP A 64 -1.75 28.16 -7.63
N GLN A 65 -2.24 29.41 -7.65
CA GLN A 65 -2.89 30.03 -6.47
C GLN A 65 -4.23 29.37 -6.16
N LEU A 66 -5.05 29.06 -7.16
CA LEU A 66 -6.32 28.37 -6.98
C LEU A 66 -6.12 26.96 -6.38
N ASN A 67 -5.14 26.21 -6.89
CA ASN A 67 -4.77 24.90 -6.36
C ASN A 67 -4.31 24.96 -4.90
N MET A 68 -3.57 26.01 -4.54
CA MET A 68 -3.16 26.24 -3.16
C MET A 68 -4.37 26.51 -2.26
N HIS A 69 -5.26 27.43 -2.64
CA HIS A 69 -6.48 27.71 -1.87
C HIS A 69 -7.37 26.47 -1.71
N GLN A 70 -7.51 25.66 -2.76
CA GLN A 70 -8.21 24.39 -2.68
C GLN A 70 -7.56 23.44 -1.68
N ALA A 71 -6.23 23.32 -1.69
CA ALA A 71 -5.50 22.46 -0.76
C ALA A 71 -5.69 22.86 0.71
N TRP A 72 -5.75 24.17 1.01
CA TRP A 72 -6.09 24.65 2.37
C TRP A 72 -7.53 24.34 2.76
N SER A 73 -8.47 24.51 1.82
CA SER A 73 -9.87 24.14 2.04
C SER A 73 -10.02 22.64 2.30
N ASP A 74 -9.33 21.82 1.52
CA ASP A 74 -9.32 20.36 1.65
C ASP A 74 -8.69 19.95 2.98
N LEU A 75 -7.60 20.58 3.43
CA LEU A 75 -7.01 20.32 4.75
C LEU A 75 -7.98 20.63 5.89
N SER A 76 -8.64 21.78 5.84
CA SER A 76 -9.67 22.12 6.82
C SER A 76 -10.78 21.08 6.83
N TYR A 77 -11.27 20.66 5.66
CA TYR A 77 -12.25 19.59 5.56
C TYR A 77 -11.76 18.26 6.17
N ILE A 78 -10.51 17.88 5.88
CA ILE A 78 -9.89 16.65 6.40
C ILE A 78 -9.78 16.69 7.93
N GLU A 79 -9.40 17.82 8.53
CA GLU A 79 -9.33 17.98 9.98
C GLU A 79 -10.70 17.76 10.64
N HIS A 80 -11.75 18.40 10.13
CA HIS A 80 -13.11 18.23 10.66
C HIS A 80 -13.60 16.78 10.50
N GLU A 81 -13.32 16.14 9.35
CA GLU A 81 -13.65 14.73 9.15
C GLU A 81 -12.85 13.80 10.07
N GLN A 82 -11.56 14.09 10.31
CA GLN A 82 -10.72 13.33 11.22
C GLN A 82 -11.29 13.39 12.65
N GLU A 83 -11.65 14.57 13.13
CA GLU A 83 -12.32 14.74 14.43
C GLU A 83 -13.61 13.93 14.51
N ARG A 84 -14.44 13.99 13.45
CA ARG A 84 -15.68 13.22 13.36
C ARG A 84 -15.43 11.71 13.45
N TYR A 85 -14.45 11.18 12.72
CA TYR A 85 -14.12 9.76 12.74
C TYR A 85 -13.49 9.33 14.05
N VAL A 86 -12.66 10.16 14.70
CA VAL A 86 -12.12 9.88 16.05
C VAL A 86 -13.24 9.81 17.08
N ALA A 87 -14.21 10.71 17.04
CA ALA A 87 -15.38 10.67 17.92
C ALA A 87 -16.23 9.39 17.66
N LEU A 88 -16.46 9.06 16.39
CA LEU A 88 -17.19 7.84 16.00
C LEU A 88 -16.45 6.57 16.46
N ARG A 89 -15.12 6.58 16.38
CA ARG A 89 -14.25 5.51 16.87
C ARG A 89 -14.43 5.31 18.36
N SER A 90 -14.31 6.39 19.15
CA SER A 90 -14.50 6.35 20.62
C SER A 90 -15.86 5.79 21.00
N LYS A 91 -16.94 6.25 20.35
CA LYS A 91 -18.29 5.70 20.57
C LYS A 91 -18.37 4.21 20.23
N THR A 92 -17.80 3.80 19.10
CA THR A 92 -17.83 2.40 18.65
C THR A 92 -17.02 1.48 19.58
N VAL A 93 -15.93 1.96 20.17
CA VAL A 93 -15.16 1.23 21.19
C VAL A 93 -16.00 1.04 22.45
N SER A 94 -16.65 2.10 22.94
CA SER A 94 -17.55 2.02 24.11
C SER A 94 -18.72 1.05 23.90
N GLU A 95 -19.37 1.10 22.73
CA GLU A 95 -20.41 0.14 22.33
C GLU A 95 -19.88 -1.31 22.33
N LEU A 96 -18.67 -1.52 21.79
CA LEU A 96 -18.02 -2.83 21.73
C LEU A 96 -17.71 -3.37 23.14
N ASP A 97 -17.23 -2.52 24.04
CA ASP A 97 -16.93 -2.91 25.42
C ASP A 97 -18.19 -3.30 26.19
N SER A 98 -19.30 -2.57 25.98
CA SER A 98 -20.61 -2.93 26.55
C SER A 98 -21.08 -4.30 26.06
N VAL A 99 -21.00 -4.56 24.76
CA VAL A 99 -21.34 -5.88 24.18
C VAL A 99 -20.40 -6.97 24.72
N ARG A 100 -19.12 -6.67 24.90
CA ARG A 100 -18.15 -7.63 25.46
C ARG A 100 -18.50 -7.99 26.91
N GLN A 101 -18.90 -7.02 27.73
CA GLN A 101 -19.33 -7.28 29.11
C GLN A 101 -20.59 -8.16 29.14
N GLN A 102 -21.56 -7.89 28.25
CA GLN A 102 -22.76 -8.73 28.11
C GLN A 102 -22.40 -10.15 27.65
N ALA A 103 -21.47 -10.29 26.69
CA ALA A 103 -21.00 -11.59 26.22
C ALA A 103 -20.38 -12.41 27.35
N VAL A 104 -19.50 -11.82 28.17
CA VAL A 104 -18.90 -12.49 29.34
C VAL A 104 -19.96 -12.89 30.36
N ALA A 105 -20.95 -12.04 30.63
CA ALA A 105 -22.06 -12.38 31.51
C ALA A 105 -22.87 -13.57 30.97
N LEU A 106 -23.09 -13.64 29.66
CA LEU A 106 -23.77 -14.76 29.02
C LEU A 106 -22.94 -16.05 29.07
N GLU A 107 -21.64 -15.99 28.75
CA GLU A 107 -20.70 -17.11 28.79
C GLU A 107 -20.66 -17.77 30.19
N ASN A 108 -20.75 -16.97 31.26
CA ASN A 108 -20.76 -17.49 32.64
C ASN A 108 -22.09 -18.17 33.02
N ASN A 109 -23.20 -17.82 32.39
CA ASN A 109 -24.52 -18.34 32.72
C ASN A 109 -24.98 -19.48 31.82
N LEU A 110 -24.51 -19.54 30.57
CA LEU A 110 -24.88 -20.56 29.59
C LEU A 110 -24.63 -22.01 30.05
N PRO A 111 -23.48 -22.37 30.64
CA PRO A 111 -23.18 -23.76 31.01
C PRO A 111 -24.14 -24.39 32.01
N LYS A 112 -24.85 -23.57 32.79
CA LYS A 112 -25.87 -23.98 33.78
C LYS A 112 -27.24 -24.24 33.17
N ARG A 113 -27.44 -23.87 31.89
CA ARG A 113 -28.72 -23.95 31.17
C ARG A 113 -28.73 -25.02 30.08
N LEU A 114 -27.60 -25.69 29.85
CA LEU A 114 -27.42 -26.65 28.77
C LEU A 114 -27.42 -28.06 29.38
N ASP A 115 -28.43 -28.86 29.04
CA ASP A 115 -28.61 -30.20 29.62
C ASP A 115 -28.16 -31.30 28.65
N SER A 116 -28.01 -31.00 27.36
CA SER A 116 -27.57 -31.96 26.33
C SER A 116 -26.10 -31.77 25.92
N GLU A 117 -25.39 -32.88 25.69
CA GLU A 117 -24.01 -32.89 25.17
C GLU A 117 -23.93 -32.24 23.78
N THR A 118 -24.92 -32.50 22.92
CA THR A 118 -24.98 -31.90 21.58
C THR A 118 -25.09 -30.38 21.61
N GLU A 119 -25.78 -29.82 22.62
CA GLU A 119 -25.90 -28.37 22.81
C GLU A 119 -24.57 -27.75 23.30
N ARG A 120 -23.80 -28.49 24.12
CA ARG A 120 -22.47 -28.09 24.59
C ARG A 120 -21.45 -28.12 23.45
N GLU A 121 -21.46 -29.16 22.63
CA GLU A 121 -20.62 -29.28 21.44
C GLU A 121 -20.93 -28.16 20.43
N LEU A 122 -22.21 -27.90 20.15
CA LEU A 122 -22.62 -26.81 19.25
C LEU A 122 -22.14 -25.44 19.76
N LEU A 123 -22.29 -25.17 21.07
CA LEU A 123 -21.79 -23.92 21.66
C LEU A 123 -20.27 -23.80 21.50
N SER A 124 -19.53 -24.87 21.77
CA SER A 124 -18.07 -24.89 21.62
C SER A 124 -17.65 -24.51 20.20
N LEU A 125 -18.33 -25.06 19.19
CA LEU A 125 -18.10 -24.73 17.78
C LEU A 125 -18.41 -23.26 17.48
N ILE A 126 -19.53 -22.71 17.98
CA ILE A 126 -19.90 -21.29 17.78
C ILE A 126 -18.85 -20.37 18.42
N CYS A 127 -18.42 -20.65 19.65
CA CYS A 127 -17.36 -19.90 20.31
C CYS A 127 -16.05 -19.95 19.50
N ARG A 128 -15.68 -21.13 19.00
CA ARG A 128 -14.48 -21.29 18.16
C ARG A 128 -14.58 -20.50 16.85
N VAL A 129 -15.74 -20.49 16.20
CA VAL A 129 -15.95 -19.67 14.99
C VAL A 129 -15.78 -18.18 15.31
N HIS A 130 -16.37 -17.67 16.39
CA HIS A 130 -16.23 -16.26 16.77
C HIS A 130 -14.79 -15.87 17.13
N GLU A 131 -14.04 -16.76 17.76
CA GLU A 131 -12.60 -16.58 18.01
C GLU A 131 -11.84 -16.45 16.68
N LEU A 132 -12.04 -17.40 15.76
CA LEU A 132 -11.41 -17.37 14.43
C LEU A 132 -11.84 -16.14 13.61
N GLU A 133 -13.08 -15.68 13.73
CA GLU A 133 -13.52 -14.43 13.10
C GLU A 133 -12.84 -13.20 13.70
N ALA A 134 -12.58 -13.20 15.01
CA ALA A 134 -11.82 -12.13 15.67
C ALA A 134 -10.36 -12.12 15.18
N ASP A 135 -9.72 -13.29 15.10
CA ASP A 135 -8.35 -13.44 14.58
C ASP A 135 -8.27 -13.00 13.11
N LYS A 136 -9.24 -13.41 12.29
CA LYS A 136 -9.34 -12.96 10.89
C LYS A 136 -9.42 -11.44 10.80
N MET A 137 -10.23 -10.79 11.63
CA MET A 137 -10.34 -9.33 11.64
C MET A 137 -9.05 -8.65 12.13
N ALA A 138 -8.34 -9.24 13.10
CA ALA A 138 -7.04 -8.74 13.55
C ALA A 138 -6.01 -8.76 12.40
N LEU A 139 -5.88 -9.90 11.71
CA LEU A 139 -5.00 -10.04 10.55
C LEU A 139 -5.37 -9.08 9.40
N GLN A 140 -6.67 -8.86 9.18
CA GLN A 140 -7.13 -7.87 8.19
C GLN A 140 -6.73 -6.44 8.58
N GLY A 141 -6.79 -6.09 9.86
CA GLY A 141 -6.33 -4.80 10.39
C GLY A 141 -4.82 -4.62 10.25
N GLU A 142 -4.03 -5.63 10.59
CA GLU A 142 -2.56 -5.59 10.41
C GLU A 142 -2.17 -5.36 8.96
N ARG A 143 -2.77 -6.12 8.02
CA ARG A 143 -2.53 -5.95 6.59
C ARG A 143 -2.93 -4.57 6.09
N LEU A 144 -4.00 -4.00 6.63
CA LEU A 144 -4.45 -2.65 6.26
C LEU A 144 -3.40 -1.61 6.67
N VAL A 145 -2.89 -1.66 7.90
CA VAL A 145 -1.83 -0.77 8.40
C VAL A 145 -0.54 -0.96 7.60
N GLU A 146 -0.12 -2.20 7.35
CA GLU A 146 1.06 -2.49 6.55
C GLU A 146 0.94 -1.92 5.12
N SER A 147 -0.21 -2.08 4.48
CA SER A 147 -0.45 -1.53 3.14
C SER A 147 -0.38 0.00 3.11
N TYR A 148 -0.83 0.66 4.17
CA TYR A 148 -0.72 2.11 4.34
C TYR A 148 0.74 2.53 4.51
N GLU A 149 1.49 1.87 5.40
CA GLU A 149 2.91 2.16 5.63
C GLU A 149 3.76 1.94 4.38
N LEU A 150 3.48 0.88 3.61
CA LEU A 150 4.17 0.62 2.34
C LEU A 150 3.90 1.72 1.30
N ARG A 151 2.65 2.18 1.18
CA ARG A 151 2.29 3.30 0.30
C ARG A 151 3.05 4.56 0.71
N ARG A 152 2.99 4.91 1.99
CA ARG A 152 3.64 6.09 2.56
C ARG A 152 5.16 6.08 2.35
N ARG A 153 5.81 4.94 2.59
CA ARG A 153 7.25 4.76 2.30
C ARG A 153 7.55 4.85 0.82
N GLY A 154 6.69 4.28 -0.03
CA GLY A 154 6.77 4.40 -1.48
C GLY A 154 6.80 5.85 -1.93
N ASP A 155 5.87 6.68 -1.44
CA ASP A 155 5.82 8.11 -1.79
C ASP A 155 7.06 8.88 -1.33
N LEU A 156 7.59 8.54 -0.14
CA LEU A 156 8.85 9.11 0.35
C LEU A 156 10.05 8.72 -0.55
N LEU A 157 10.14 7.46 -0.96
CA LEU A 157 11.18 7.00 -1.89
C LEU A 157 11.11 7.77 -3.21
N HIS A 158 9.93 7.91 -3.81
CA HIS A 158 9.76 8.69 -5.04
C HIS A 158 10.25 10.13 -4.88
N ARG A 159 9.99 10.76 -3.73
CA ARG A 159 10.48 12.11 -3.43
C ARG A 159 12.00 12.16 -3.35
N MET A 160 12.62 11.20 -2.67
CA MET A 160 14.08 11.10 -2.55
C MET A 160 14.73 10.85 -3.91
N HIS A 161 14.20 9.94 -4.73
CA HIS A 161 14.69 9.70 -6.09
C HIS A 161 14.60 10.97 -6.96
N ARG A 162 13.50 11.72 -6.86
CA ARG A 162 13.37 13.01 -7.57
C ARG A 162 14.41 14.02 -7.09
N GLN A 163 14.63 14.13 -5.77
CA GLN A 163 15.63 15.03 -5.20
C GLN A 163 17.05 14.65 -5.64
N GLN A 164 17.37 13.36 -5.64
CA GLN A 164 18.65 12.85 -6.12
C GLN A 164 18.89 13.26 -7.57
N ARG A 165 17.94 12.99 -8.48
CA ARG A 165 18.04 13.40 -9.89
C ARG A 165 18.29 14.90 -10.06
N ILE A 166 17.60 15.74 -9.29
CA ILE A 166 17.79 17.19 -9.34
C ILE A 166 19.20 17.56 -8.87
N THR A 167 19.68 16.94 -7.79
CA THR A 167 21.05 17.15 -7.28
C THR A 167 22.10 16.72 -8.31
N ASP A 168 21.90 15.57 -8.94
CA ASP A 168 22.81 15.04 -9.97
C ASP A 168 22.88 15.99 -11.17
N ASP A 169 21.74 16.52 -11.62
CA ASP A 169 21.65 17.53 -12.69
C ASP A 169 22.36 18.83 -12.31
N ILE A 170 22.16 19.31 -11.07
CA ILE A 170 22.81 20.53 -10.58
C ILE A 170 24.32 20.34 -10.57
N ILE A 171 24.81 19.23 -10.02
CA ILE A 171 26.24 18.91 -9.93
C ILE A 171 26.86 18.80 -11.33
N THR A 172 26.17 18.12 -12.25
CA THR A 172 26.63 17.95 -13.63
C THR A 172 26.74 19.29 -14.35
N LYS A 173 25.72 20.15 -14.23
CA LYS A 173 25.75 21.50 -14.83
C LYS A 173 26.82 22.40 -14.21
N GLN A 174 26.99 22.36 -12.89
CA GLN A 174 28.05 23.12 -12.21
C GLN A 174 29.44 22.72 -12.72
N ARG A 175 29.72 21.42 -12.84
CA ARG A 175 30.97 20.91 -13.41
C ARG A 175 31.20 21.41 -14.83
N GLN A 176 30.20 21.29 -15.70
CA GLN A 176 30.29 21.73 -17.09
C GLN A 176 30.63 23.24 -17.19
N ILE A 177 30.05 24.08 -16.32
CA ILE A 177 30.34 25.52 -16.30
C ILE A 177 31.76 25.80 -15.80
N ILE A 178 32.20 25.14 -14.73
CA ILE A 178 33.53 25.33 -14.15
C ILE A 178 34.62 24.91 -15.14
N GLU A 179 34.48 23.72 -15.73
CA GLU A 179 35.41 23.18 -16.73
C GLU A 179 35.38 24.01 -18.02
N GLY A 180 34.18 24.43 -18.47
CA GLY A 180 34.03 25.26 -19.67
C GLY A 180 34.61 26.68 -19.53
N GLN A 181 34.70 27.23 -18.32
CA GLN A 181 35.28 28.54 -18.03
C GLN A 181 36.73 28.47 -17.53
N ASN A 182 37.34 27.28 -17.48
CA ASN A 182 38.69 27.04 -16.94
C ASN A 182 38.89 27.62 -15.52
N MET A 183 37.86 27.60 -14.68
CA MET A 183 37.97 28.11 -13.32
C MET A 183 38.74 27.12 -12.43
N PRO A 184 39.71 27.59 -11.62
CA PRO A 184 40.44 26.73 -10.71
C PRO A 184 39.50 26.19 -9.63
N LEU A 185 39.44 24.86 -9.52
CA LEU A 185 38.52 24.19 -8.61
C LEU A 185 39.06 24.24 -7.16
N PRO A 186 38.33 24.84 -6.19
CA PRO A 186 38.72 24.87 -4.78
C PRO A 186 38.89 23.46 -4.19
N ALA A 187 39.76 23.33 -3.18
CA ALA A 187 40.05 22.03 -2.54
C ALA A 187 38.78 21.39 -1.94
N ASP A 188 38.01 22.16 -1.17
CA ASP A 188 36.77 21.68 -0.54
C ASP A 188 35.76 21.13 -1.58
N LEU A 189 35.66 21.77 -2.75
CA LEU A 189 34.75 21.35 -3.81
C LEU A 189 35.26 20.09 -4.54
N LYS A 190 36.58 19.90 -4.64
CA LYS A 190 37.17 18.64 -5.13
C LYS A 190 36.80 17.48 -4.22
N ASP A 191 36.90 17.67 -2.91
CA ASP A 191 36.57 16.65 -1.93
C ASP A 191 35.08 16.29 -1.96
N LEU A 192 34.19 17.28 -2.07
CA LEU A 192 32.75 17.06 -2.24
C LEU A 192 32.44 16.27 -3.51
N TYR A 193 33.05 16.60 -4.65
CA TYR A 193 32.87 15.83 -5.87
C TYR A 193 33.40 14.40 -5.78
N ARG A 194 34.50 14.19 -5.05
CA ARG A 194 35.04 12.85 -4.79
C ARG A 194 34.05 12.01 -3.96
N SER A 195 33.50 12.60 -2.90
CA SER A 195 32.48 11.95 -2.06
C SER A 195 31.23 11.59 -2.87
N TYR A 196 30.72 12.54 -3.67
CA TYR A 196 29.57 12.31 -4.54
C TYR A 196 29.80 11.17 -5.55
N GLN A 197 30.98 11.11 -6.17
CA GLN A 197 31.33 10.00 -7.07
C GLN A 197 31.35 8.66 -6.33
N GLN A 198 31.92 8.61 -5.12
CA GLN A 198 31.92 7.38 -4.31
C GLN A 198 30.50 6.92 -3.98
N GLU A 199 29.59 7.83 -3.62
CA GLU A 199 28.19 7.49 -3.33
C GLU A 199 27.43 6.97 -4.54
N ILE A 200 27.62 7.56 -5.73
CA ILE A 200 27.01 7.05 -6.96
C ILE A 200 27.44 5.60 -7.22
N HIS A 201 28.74 5.32 -7.10
CA HIS A 201 29.26 3.98 -7.29
C HIS A 201 28.69 3.01 -6.26
N ALA A 202 28.64 3.39 -4.97
CA ALA A 202 28.05 2.55 -3.92
C ALA A 202 26.57 2.24 -4.17
N ASN A 203 25.78 3.23 -4.62
CA ASN A 203 24.36 3.02 -4.95
C ASN A 203 24.16 2.10 -6.15
N SER A 204 25.06 2.14 -7.15
CA SER A 204 25.01 1.21 -8.29
C SER A 204 25.17 -0.25 -7.85
N TYR A 205 26.12 -0.53 -6.94
CA TYR A 205 26.34 -1.88 -6.42
C TYR A 205 25.16 -2.40 -5.59
N ASN A 206 24.47 -1.54 -4.83
CA ASN A 206 23.30 -1.94 -4.05
C ASN A 206 22.08 -2.26 -4.93
N SER A 207 21.93 -1.62 -6.08
CA SER A 207 20.84 -1.89 -7.03
C SER A 207 20.92 -3.32 -7.60
N ASP A 208 22.13 -3.83 -7.85
CA ASP A 208 22.33 -5.17 -8.40
C ASP A 208 22.00 -6.29 -7.40
N VAL A 209 22.11 -6.01 -6.09
CA VAL A 209 21.74 -6.95 -5.03
C VAL A 209 20.21 -7.02 -4.86
N ILE A 210 19.52 -5.87 -4.94
CA ILE A 210 18.05 -5.77 -4.76
C ILE A 210 17.28 -6.34 -5.97
N THR A 211 17.87 -6.31 -7.17
CA THR A 211 17.25 -6.84 -8.40
C THR A 211 17.31 -8.37 -8.51
N THR A 212 18.05 -9.07 -7.62
CA THR A 212 17.90 -10.52 -7.50
C THR A 212 16.56 -10.84 -6.84
N PRO A 213 15.60 -11.46 -7.55
CA PRO A 213 14.29 -11.70 -6.99
C PRO A 213 14.43 -12.71 -5.84
N LEU A 214 14.05 -12.28 -4.63
CA LEU A 214 14.04 -13.11 -3.42
C LEU A 214 13.18 -14.38 -3.58
N THR A 215 12.27 -14.39 -4.56
CA THR A 215 11.49 -15.56 -4.95
C THR A 215 12.35 -16.71 -5.48
N SER A 216 13.51 -16.44 -6.10
CA SER A 216 14.44 -17.47 -6.57
C SER A 216 15.06 -18.27 -5.42
N ALA A 217 15.30 -17.62 -4.28
CA ALA A 217 15.80 -18.27 -3.06
C ALA A 217 14.72 -19.11 -2.36
N MET A 218 13.45 -18.68 -2.38
CA MET A 218 12.35 -19.45 -1.78
C MET A 218 12.05 -20.75 -2.54
N HIS A 219 12.15 -20.78 -3.88
CA HIS A 219 11.96 -22.01 -4.67
C HIS A 219 13.10 -23.04 -4.49
N SER A 220 14.26 -22.63 -3.96
CA SER A 220 15.37 -23.55 -3.70
C SER A 220 15.24 -24.28 -2.36
N ILE A 221 14.44 -23.77 -1.41
CA ILE A 221 14.25 -24.38 -0.09
C ILE A 221 13.34 -25.63 -0.22
N ASP A 222 12.38 -25.62 -1.14
CA ASP A 222 11.38 -26.68 -1.31
C ASP A 222 11.96 -28.00 -1.89
N LYS A 223 13.05 -27.92 -2.66
CA LYS A 223 13.72 -29.12 -3.22
C LYS A 223 14.52 -29.93 -2.19
N SER A 224 14.69 -29.41 -0.98
CA SER A 224 15.43 -30.08 0.10
C SER A 224 14.60 -31.14 0.82
N PHE A 225 13.27 -31.10 0.71
CA PHE A 225 12.37 -31.93 1.53
C PHE A 225 11.89 -33.21 0.84
N GLU A 226 12.18 -33.41 -0.45
CA GLU A 226 11.68 -34.57 -1.22
C GLU A 226 12.71 -35.68 -1.44
N LYS A 227 13.91 -35.60 -0.82
CA LYS A 227 14.98 -36.59 -1.01
C LYS A 227 15.52 -37.20 0.29
N THR A 228 14.62 -37.66 1.16
CA THR A 228 14.96 -38.65 2.20
C THR A 228 13.78 -39.58 2.46
N THR A 229 13.52 -40.51 1.54
CA THR A 229 13.04 -41.89 1.82
C THR A 229 12.79 -42.57 0.49
N ILE A 230 13.72 -43.43 0.06
CA ILE A 230 13.52 -44.71 -0.66
C ILE A 230 14.95 -45.23 -0.91
N ASP A 231 15.40 -46.13 -0.04
CA ASP A 231 16.07 -47.40 -0.36
C ASP A 231 16.69 -48.00 0.91
N ASP A 232 16.11 -49.07 1.46
CA ASP A 232 16.82 -50.35 1.58
C ASP A 232 15.86 -51.53 1.87
N ARG A 233 15.92 -52.53 0.99
CA ARG A 233 15.77 -53.99 1.16
C ARG A 233 14.53 -54.66 1.79
N SER A 234 13.78 -55.32 0.90
CA SER A 234 13.46 -56.77 0.84
C SER A 234 13.63 -57.62 2.11
N ASP A 235 12.53 -58.25 2.58
CA ASP A 235 12.46 -59.71 2.64
C ASP A 235 11.03 -60.26 2.86
N LYS A 236 10.91 -61.57 2.58
CA LYS A 236 9.74 -62.38 2.17
C LYS A 236 8.78 -62.81 3.29
N ASN A 237 7.48 -62.94 2.97
CA ASN A 237 6.59 -64.06 3.38
C ASN A 237 5.21 -63.90 2.69
N LYS A 238 4.78 -64.78 1.76
CA LYS A 238 4.20 -66.15 1.87
C LYS A 238 2.69 -66.20 2.25
N TYR A 239 1.90 -66.69 1.27
CA TYR A 239 0.52 -67.25 1.32
C TYR A 239 -0.63 -66.25 1.53
N THR A 240 -1.84 -66.35 0.97
CA THR A 240 -2.51 -67.11 -0.09
C THR A 240 -3.88 -66.43 -0.24
N VAL A 241 -4.33 -66.16 -1.45
CA VAL A 241 -5.69 -65.66 -1.73
C VAL A 241 -6.66 -66.84 -1.79
N PRO A 242 -7.93 -66.67 -1.39
CA PRO A 242 -9.00 -67.14 -2.25
C PRO A 242 -10.05 -66.04 -2.57
N PRO A 243 -10.69 -66.14 -3.75
CA PRO A 243 -11.44 -65.05 -4.37
C PRO A 243 -12.95 -65.17 -4.12
N THR A 244 -13.71 -64.08 -4.09
CA THR A 244 -15.06 -64.09 -4.68
C THR A 244 -15.71 -62.70 -4.87
N VAL A 245 -16.36 -62.59 -6.05
CA VAL A 245 -17.54 -61.81 -6.47
C VAL A 245 -17.39 -60.32 -6.82
N GLU A 246 -17.44 -60.13 -8.14
CA GLU A 246 -17.80 -58.94 -8.91
C GLU A 246 -19.09 -58.26 -8.41
N SER A 247 -19.09 -56.94 -8.31
CA SER A 247 -20.32 -56.18 -8.56
C SER A 247 -20.03 -54.88 -9.31
N ARG A 248 -20.56 -54.87 -10.52
CA ARG A 248 -20.63 -53.82 -11.54
C ARG A 248 -21.26 -52.54 -10.98
N GLY A 249 -20.63 -51.40 -11.19
CA GLY A 249 -21.22 -50.07 -11.02
C GLY A 249 -20.76 -49.16 -12.16
N HIS A 250 -21.66 -48.90 -13.11
CA HIS A 250 -21.42 -48.13 -14.32
C HIS A 250 -21.21 -46.63 -14.04
N ALA A 251 -20.26 -46.06 -14.78
CA ALA A 251 -20.08 -44.63 -14.96
C ALA A 251 -21.16 -44.06 -15.90
N ILE A 252 -21.75 -42.92 -15.54
CA ILE A 252 -22.58 -42.10 -16.44
C ILE A 252 -22.28 -40.61 -16.19
N THR A 253 -21.60 -40.00 -17.15
CA THR A 253 -21.76 -38.63 -17.66
C THR A 253 -21.84 -38.77 -19.19
N PRO A 254 -22.27 -37.79 -20.03
CA PRO A 254 -22.52 -36.35 -19.85
C PRO A 254 -23.97 -35.98 -20.32
N GLU A 255 -24.50 -34.76 -20.41
CA GLU A 255 -24.13 -33.62 -21.26
C GLU A 255 -25.12 -32.44 -21.03
N SER A 256 -24.55 -31.23 -20.91
CA SER A 256 -24.88 -30.00 -21.64
C SER A 256 -26.32 -29.72 -22.16
N ARG A 257 -26.93 -28.60 -21.74
CA ARG A 257 -27.49 -27.61 -22.71
C ARG A 257 -27.75 -26.22 -22.11
N LEU A 258 -27.31 -25.25 -22.92
CA LEU A 258 -27.44 -23.80 -22.84
C LEU A 258 -28.90 -23.34 -22.96
N GLY A 259 -29.20 -22.13 -22.47
CA GLY A 259 -30.49 -21.48 -22.68
C GLY A 259 -30.59 -20.06 -22.12
N THR A 260 -29.90 -19.13 -22.78
CA THR A 260 -30.06 -17.67 -22.67
C THR A 260 -31.51 -17.23 -22.82
N THR A 261 -32.00 -16.27 -22.03
CA THR A 261 -33.02 -15.29 -22.48
C THR A 261 -32.93 -14.00 -21.67
N SER A 262 -32.50 -12.95 -22.38
CA SER A 262 -32.73 -11.54 -22.06
C SER A 262 -34.13 -11.14 -22.52
N ARG A 263 -34.89 -10.37 -21.72
CA ARG A 263 -35.94 -9.48 -22.24
C ARG A 263 -36.07 -8.20 -21.41
N TYR A 264 -35.94 -7.10 -22.14
CA TYR A 264 -36.41 -5.75 -21.88
C TYR A 264 -37.90 -5.71 -21.49
N ILE A 265 -38.27 -4.81 -20.57
CA ILE A 265 -39.57 -4.12 -20.58
C ILE A 265 -39.33 -2.65 -20.23
N THR A 266 -39.71 -1.79 -21.16
CA THR A 266 -39.90 -0.34 -21.05
C THR A 266 -41.39 -0.02 -21.05
N ASN A 267 -41.77 1.00 -20.26
CA ASN A 267 -42.98 1.86 -20.31
C ASN A 267 -44.33 1.18 -19.94
N HIS A 268 -45.31 1.81 -19.28
CA HIS A 268 -45.76 3.21 -19.27
C HIS A 268 -46.50 3.56 -17.96
N SER A 269 -46.55 4.88 -17.68
CA SER A 269 -47.61 5.71 -17.05
C SER A 269 -47.09 6.60 -15.92
#